data_AF-A0A7K2NYP7-F1
#
_entry.id   AF-A0A7K2NYP7-F1
#
_cell.length_a   1.000
_cell.length_b   1.000
_cell.length_c   1.000
_cell.angle_alpha   90.00
_cell.angle_beta   90.00
_cell.angle_gamma   90.00
#
_symmetry.space_group_name_H-M   'P 1'
#
loop_
_entity.id
_entity.type
_entity.pdbx_description
1 polymer ?
#
loop_
_entity_poly.entity_id
_entity_poly.type
_entity_poly.pdbx_seq_one_letter_code
_entity_poly.pdbx_strand_id
1 'polypeptide(L)'
;MQQPRALGVLRISQLTDATTSPDRQRGTIHQCARHLGLTLVAEAADLGISARSKSPFERPSLSFWLHRPDEYDAIVWSHVDRAVRSVTHMAELVAWARQHERTLAFGGQEDGGPLVVPPRADDAVVRRSMELARIAEQEAHTLSTRLTNSHAALRMIGRYGGGLVPFGYRKAPHPSGSGWCLAPDPDSAALVLAIVSDVRSGMSLISIPRKLSDAGVPVPRDRHAQLQGRPMGGRRHGRDFERFRWTSGTLSKVLRSPSLMGHRIHKGETVRGLDGTPVLIGPPLLTEEEFGVLQDHLQARSSGNRHRRPTNALLTAIAHCSGCGGRMYFAARKGYPHGDYACRATARGDVCPAPASMRSDWLESYTVAQYREMTKTDVPVTRERLLESGARVTVTKGRCGGGPARSAGPDTSRLSFALGSGNGVRHAC
;
A
#
# COMPACT_ATOMS: atom_id res chain seq x y z
N MET A 1 32.98 -38.08 -10.82
CA MET A 1 32.55 -36.78 -11.41
C MET A 1 31.54 -36.17 -10.47
N GLN A 2 31.72 -34.93 -10.01
CA GLN A 2 30.71 -34.25 -9.20
C GLN A 2 29.49 -33.93 -10.08
N GLN A 3 28.29 -34.20 -9.58
CA GLN A 3 27.06 -33.86 -10.31
C GLN A 3 26.86 -32.34 -10.32
N PRO A 4 26.40 -31.76 -11.45
CA PRO A 4 26.14 -30.32 -11.54
C PRO A 4 25.10 -29.86 -10.51
N ARG A 5 25.33 -28.69 -9.92
CA ARG A 5 24.53 -28.12 -8.83
C ARG A 5 23.38 -27.31 -9.38
N ALA A 6 22.19 -27.45 -8.80
CA ALA A 6 20.99 -26.75 -9.22
C ALA A 6 20.35 -25.92 -8.10
N LEU A 7 19.88 -24.73 -8.46
CA LEU A 7 18.99 -23.92 -7.64
C LEU A 7 17.54 -24.20 -8.03
N GLY A 8 16.73 -24.69 -7.10
CA GLY A 8 15.28 -24.79 -7.28
C GLY A 8 14.61 -23.45 -7.03
N VAL A 9 13.63 -23.06 -7.84
CA VAL A 9 12.92 -21.79 -7.66
C VAL A 9 11.42 -22.02 -7.50
N LEU A 10 10.90 -21.64 -6.34
CA LEU A 10 9.49 -21.67 -6.00
C LEU A 10 8.89 -20.27 -6.05
N ARG A 11 7.68 -20.18 -6.60
CA ARG A 11 6.93 -18.92 -6.61
C ARG A 11 5.44 -19.15 -6.47
N ILE A 12 4.81 -18.35 -5.63
CA ILE A 12 3.35 -18.28 -5.56
C ILE A 12 2.89 -16.82 -5.48
N SER A 13 1.87 -16.46 -6.26
CA SER A 13 1.35 -15.08 -6.27
C SER A 13 0.51 -14.76 -5.03
N GLN A 14 -0.27 -15.73 -4.55
CA GLN A 14 -1.03 -15.70 -3.30
C GLN A 14 -1.07 -17.12 -2.74
N LEU A 15 -0.79 -17.31 -1.44
CA LEU A 15 -1.09 -18.57 -0.76
C LEU A 15 -2.61 -18.69 -0.65
N THR A 16 -3.21 -19.54 -1.47
CA THR A 16 -4.58 -20.03 -1.29
C THR A 16 -4.59 -21.54 -1.48
N ASP A 17 -5.45 -22.25 -0.75
CA ASP A 17 -5.53 -23.73 -0.76
C ASP A 17 -5.83 -24.34 -2.14
N ALA A 18 -6.28 -23.52 -3.11
CA ALA A 18 -6.61 -23.95 -4.47
C ALA A 18 -5.47 -23.79 -5.50
N THR A 19 -4.37 -23.14 -5.14
CA THR A 19 -3.21 -22.99 -6.03
C THR A 19 -2.32 -24.22 -5.98
N THR A 20 -1.62 -24.56 -7.07
CA THR A 20 -0.63 -25.64 -7.12
C THR A 20 0.30 -25.52 -5.92
N SER A 21 0.10 -26.38 -4.91
CA SER A 21 0.80 -26.31 -3.62
C SER A 21 2.31 -26.13 -3.86
N PRO A 22 3.02 -25.33 -3.05
CA PRO A 22 4.48 -25.27 -3.06
C PRO A 22 5.12 -26.67 -3.13
N ASP A 23 4.50 -27.67 -2.51
CA ASP A 23 4.96 -29.06 -2.53
C ASP A 23 4.86 -29.71 -3.90
N ARG A 24 3.82 -29.41 -4.68
CA ARG A 24 3.69 -29.91 -6.05
C ARG A 24 4.72 -29.26 -6.98
N GLN A 25 4.99 -27.96 -6.82
CA GLN A 25 6.08 -27.29 -7.55
C GLN A 25 7.43 -27.90 -7.19
N ARG A 26 7.68 -28.11 -5.90
CA ARG A 26 8.90 -28.77 -5.40
C ARG A 26 9.05 -30.17 -5.98
N GLY A 27 7.96 -30.95 -6.03
CA GLY A 27 7.93 -32.26 -6.68
C GLY A 27 8.37 -32.22 -8.14
N THR A 28 7.81 -31.30 -8.94
CA THR A 28 8.21 -31.12 -10.35
C THR A 28 9.67 -30.68 -10.49
N ILE A 29 10.16 -29.79 -9.61
CA ILE A 29 11.57 -29.35 -9.61
C ILE A 29 12.49 -30.53 -9.28
N HIS A 30 12.17 -31.34 -8.27
CA HIS A 30 12.93 -32.55 -7.95
C HIS A 30 12.94 -33.55 -9.11
N GLN A 31 11.79 -33.78 -9.74
CA GLN A 31 11.69 -34.69 -10.89
C GLN A 31 12.54 -34.19 -12.06
N CYS A 32 12.47 -32.90 -12.37
CA CYS A 32 13.28 -32.27 -13.42
C CYS A 32 14.77 -32.37 -13.11
N ALA A 33 15.18 -32.05 -11.87
CA ALA A 33 16.57 -32.15 -11.45
C ALA A 33 17.11 -33.58 -11.56
N ARG A 34 16.34 -34.59 -11.11
CA ARG A 34 16.70 -36.01 -11.25
C ARG A 34 16.84 -36.42 -12.71
N HIS A 35 15.91 -36.00 -13.57
CA HIS A 35 15.93 -36.31 -15.00
C HIS A 35 17.17 -35.74 -15.69
N LEU A 36 17.63 -34.56 -15.26
CA LEU A 36 18.81 -33.88 -15.81
C LEU A 36 20.13 -34.25 -15.10
N GLY A 37 20.11 -35.16 -14.11
CA GLY A 37 21.29 -35.52 -13.33
C GLY A 37 21.85 -34.38 -12.46
N LEU A 38 20.99 -33.42 -12.07
CA LEU A 38 21.35 -32.26 -11.26
C LEU A 38 21.14 -32.55 -9.77
N THR A 39 22.07 -32.08 -8.94
CA THR A 39 21.93 -32.08 -7.47
C THR A 39 21.38 -30.72 -7.01
N LEU A 40 20.18 -30.70 -6.41
CA LEU A 40 19.62 -29.47 -5.84
C LEU A 40 20.39 -29.06 -4.58
N VAL A 41 21.02 -27.89 -4.60
CA VAL A 41 21.83 -27.37 -3.49
C VAL A 41 21.11 -26.30 -2.67
N ALA A 42 20.11 -25.64 -3.26
CA ALA A 42 19.36 -24.57 -2.61
C ALA A 42 17.96 -24.41 -3.22
N GLU A 43 17.09 -23.73 -2.48
CA GLU A 43 15.74 -23.34 -2.89
C GLU A 43 15.58 -21.82 -2.74
N ALA A 44 15.22 -21.13 -3.82
CA ALA A 44 14.79 -19.73 -3.79
C ALA A 44 13.25 -19.68 -3.73
N ALA A 45 12.71 -19.28 -2.58
CA ALA A 45 11.27 -19.28 -2.33
C ALA A 45 10.70 -17.85 -2.26
N ASP A 46 10.10 -17.39 -3.36
CA ASP A 46 9.43 -16.10 -3.45
C ASP A 46 7.91 -16.26 -3.29
N LEU A 47 7.48 -16.48 -2.05
CA LEU A 47 6.07 -16.66 -1.69
C LEU A 47 5.35 -15.31 -1.56
N GLY A 48 4.18 -15.17 -2.20
CA GLY A 48 3.39 -13.93 -2.19
C GLY A 48 3.86 -12.87 -3.20
N ILE A 49 4.69 -13.25 -4.19
CA ILE A 49 5.24 -12.34 -5.18
C ILE A 49 4.66 -12.65 -6.57
N SER A 50 4.04 -11.64 -7.16
CA SER A 50 3.46 -11.71 -8.51
C SER A 50 4.54 -11.60 -9.59
N ALA A 51 4.60 -12.58 -10.50
CA ALA A 51 5.45 -12.52 -11.71
C ALA A 51 5.00 -11.48 -12.75
N ARG A 52 3.83 -10.86 -12.59
CA ARG A 52 3.34 -9.82 -13.51
C ARG A 52 3.95 -8.44 -13.23
N SER A 53 4.35 -8.19 -11.98
CA SER A 53 4.79 -6.85 -11.53
C SER A 53 6.27 -6.78 -11.14
N LYS A 54 6.98 -7.92 -11.11
CA LYS A 54 8.40 -7.97 -10.73
C LYS A 54 9.19 -8.88 -11.66
N SER A 55 10.28 -8.36 -12.21
CA SER A 55 11.23 -9.14 -13.00
C SER A 55 11.88 -10.23 -12.13
N PRO A 56 12.49 -11.28 -12.70
CA PRO A 56 13.28 -12.24 -11.94
C PRO A 56 14.34 -11.59 -11.03
N PHE A 57 14.91 -10.46 -11.47
CA PHE A 57 15.98 -9.73 -10.78
C PHE A 57 15.49 -8.85 -9.61
N GLU A 58 14.19 -8.60 -9.50
CA GLU A 58 13.58 -7.80 -8.42
C GLU A 58 12.94 -8.64 -7.32
N ARG A 59 12.98 -9.97 -7.47
CA ARG A 59 12.43 -10.92 -6.50
C ARG A 59 13.44 -11.17 -5.38
N PRO A 60 13.12 -10.90 -4.11
CA PRO A 60 14.11 -10.89 -3.03
C PRO A 60 14.94 -12.17 -2.91
N SER A 61 14.31 -13.35 -3.00
CA SER A 61 15.03 -14.62 -2.85
C SER A 61 15.79 -14.95 -4.13
N LEU A 62 15.12 -14.91 -5.30
CA LEU A 62 15.79 -15.22 -6.56
C LEU A 62 16.90 -14.21 -6.89
N SER A 63 16.70 -12.92 -6.68
CA SER A 63 17.72 -11.90 -6.96
C SER A 63 18.96 -12.10 -6.10
N PHE A 64 18.83 -12.47 -4.81
CA PHE A 64 19.95 -12.81 -3.96
C PHE A 64 20.86 -13.88 -4.59
N TRP A 65 20.26 -14.91 -5.21
CA TRP A 65 20.97 -15.97 -5.90
C TRP A 65 21.51 -15.55 -7.27
N LEU A 66 20.77 -14.73 -8.04
CA LEU A 66 21.25 -14.20 -9.33
C LEU A 66 22.49 -13.30 -9.19
N HIS A 67 22.77 -12.76 -8.01
CA HIS A 67 24.02 -12.05 -7.68
C HIS A 67 25.17 -12.98 -7.23
N ARG A 68 24.90 -14.29 -7.08
CA ARG A 68 25.86 -15.35 -6.69
C ARG A 68 25.82 -16.51 -7.68
N PRO A 69 26.02 -16.26 -8.98
CA PRO A 69 25.91 -17.30 -9.99
C PRO A 69 26.91 -18.44 -9.77
N ASP A 70 28.08 -18.21 -9.16
CA ASP A 70 29.13 -19.23 -8.98
C ASP A 70 28.79 -20.37 -8.00
N GLU A 71 27.67 -20.26 -7.28
CA GLU A 71 27.22 -21.26 -6.31
C GLU A 71 26.40 -22.40 -6.93
N TYR A 72 26.00 -22.28 -8.19
CA TYR A 72 25.20 -23.28 -8.90
C TYR A 72 25.48 -23.25 -10.41
N ASP A 73 25.15 -24.34 -11.09
CA ASP A 73 25.38 -24.52 -12.54
C ASP A 73 24.07 -24.37 -13.33
N ALA A 74 22.93 -24.66 -12.69
CA ALA A 74 21.61 -24.59 -13.29
C ALA A 74 20.56 -23.96 -12.36
N ILE A 75 19.53 -23.36 -12.94
CA ILE A 75 18.32 -22.91 -12.24
C ILE A 75 17.12 -23.68 -12.76
N VAL A 76 16.33 -24.25 -11.85
CA VAL A 76 15.21 -25.14 -12.16
C VAL A 76 13.90 -24.56 -11.66
N TRP A 77 12.95 -24.37 -12.57
CA TRP A 77 11.57 -24.00 -12.26
C TRP A 77 10.62 -25.16 -12.56
N SER A 78 9.49 -25.21 -11.86
CA SER A 78 8.45 -26.20 -12.18
C SER A 78 7.77 -25.93 -13.53
N HIS A 79 7.68 -24.66 -13.97
CA HIS A 79 7.07 -24.26 -15.23
C HIS A 79 7.54 -22.85 -15.64
N VAL A 80 7.44 -22.50 -16.93
CA VAL A 80 7.88 -21.19 -17.46
C VAL A 80 7.17 -20.02 -16.78
N ASP A 81 5.87 -20.14 -16.48
CA ASP A 81 5.07 -19.11 -15.82
C ASP A 81 5.45 -18.84 -14.33
N ARG A 82 6.31 -19.69 -13.75
CA ARG A 82 6.95 -19.47 -12.43
C ARG A 82 8.22 -18.62 -12.58
N ALA A 83 8.95 -18.76 -13.67
CA ALA A 83 10.11 -17.94 -13.97
C ALA A 83 9.69 -16.55 -14.47
N VAL A 84 8.88 -16.46 -15.52
CA VAL A 84 8.55 -15.21 -16.21
C VAL A 84 7.11 -15.20 -16.71
N ARG A 85 6.54 -14.01 -16.88
CA ARG A 85 5.21 -13.79 -17.52
C ARG A 85 5.27 -12.66 -18.56
N SER A 86 6.46 -12.42 -19.11
CA SER A 86 6.74 -11.44 -20.14
C SER A 86 7.87 -11.96 -21.01
N VAL A 87 7.74 -11.79 -22.32
CA VAL A 87 8.82 -12.12 -23.27
C VAL A 87 10.08 -11.30 -23.00
N THR A 88 9.94 -10.04 -22.61
CA THR A 88 11.09 -9.17 -22.26
C THR A 88 11.90 -9.73 -21.10
N HIS A 89 11.23 -10.14 -20.01
CA HIS A 89 11.91 -10.75 -18.87
C HIS A 89 12.54 -12.11 -19.21
N MET A 90 11.97 -12.86 -20.18
CA MET A 90 12.60 -14.09 -20.67
C MET A 90 13.91 -13.78 -21.40
N ALA A 91 13.91 -12.77 -22.28
CA ALA A 91 15.11 -12.34 -22.99
C ALA A 91 16.22 -11.89 -22.04
N GLU A 92 15.89 -11.12 -21.02
CA GLU A 92 16.84 -10.72 -19.97
C GLU A 92 17.40 -11.92 -19.22
N LEU A 93 16.55 -12.88 -18.85
CA LEU A 93 16.96 -14.09 -18.12
C LEU A 93 17.89 -14.98 -18.97
N VAL A 94 17.58 -15.15 -20.26
CA VAL A 94 18.43 -15.91 -21.20
C VAL A 94 19.76 -15.19 -21.42
N ALA A 95 19.75 -13.86 -21.56
CA ALA A 95 20.98 -13.07 -21.69
C ALA A 95 21.86 -13.17 -20.44
N TRP A 96 21.26 -13.07 -19.24
CA TRP A 96 21.96 -13.26 -17.97
C TRP A 96 22.55 -14.67 -17.85
N ALA A 97 21.79 -15.70 -18.23
CA ALA A 97 22.25 -17.09 -18.17
C ALA A 97 23.42 -17.35 -19.13
N ARG A 98 23.38 -16.76 -20.33
CA ARG A 98 24.48 -16.77 -21.30
C ARG A 98 25.74 -16.10 -20.72
N GLN A 99 25.59 -14.91 -20.15
CA GLN A 99 26.70 -14.13 -19.60
C GLN A 99 27.41 -14.85 -18.44
N HIS A 100 26.65 -15.52 -17.58
CA HIS A 100 27.18 -16.19 -16.39
C HIS A 100 27.42 -17.68 -16.59
N GLU A 101 27.30 -18.20 -17.81
CA GLU A 101 27.46 -19.62 -18.13
C GLU A 101 26.58 -20.53 -17.24
N ARG A 102 25.28 -20.21 -17.14
CA ARG A 102 24.27 -20.97 -16.38
C ARG A 102 23.19 -21.59 -17.26
N THR A 103 22.71 -22.75 -16.85
CA THR A 103 21.61 -23.47 -17.53
C THR A 103 20.27 -23.11 -16.91
N LEU A 104 19.25 -22.84 -17.74
CA LEU A 104 17.87 -22.66 -17.29
C LEU A 104 17.07 -23.93 -17.61
N ALA A 105 16.34 -24.46 -16.64
CA ALA A 105 15.52 -25.65 -16.82
C ALA A 105 14.07 -25.42 -16.35
N PHE A 106 13.11 -25.88 -17.14
CA PHE A 106 11.68 -25.76 -16.87
C PHE A 106 11.03 -27.14 -16.93
N GLY A 107 10.56 -27.63 -15.78
CA GLY A 107 10.15 -29.03 -15.61
C GLY A 107 8.80 -29.44 -16.21
N GLY A 108 7.88 -28.49 -16.43
CA GLY A 108 6.51 -28.78 -16.86
C GLY A 108 6.29 -28.48 -18.33
N GLN A 109 6.08 -29.53 -19.14
CA GLN A 109 5.19 -29.51 -20.31
C GLN A 109 4.58 -30.90 -20.47
N GLU A 110 3.28 -30.96 -20.76
CA GLU A 110 2.46 -32.19 -20.72
C GLU A 110 2.85 -33.23 -21.79
N ASP A 111 3.63 -32.89 -22.83
CA ASP A 111 3.92 -33.84 -23.93
C ASP A 111 5.38 -33.83 -24.48
N GLY A 112 6.36 -33.17 -23.83
CA GLY A 112 7.67 -32.91 -24.47
C GLY A 112 8.92 -32.89 -23.59
N GLY A 113 8.84 -33.36 -22.35
CA GLY A 113 9.96 -33.30 -21.39
C GLY A 113 10.34 -31.88 -20.95
N PRO A 114 11.33 -31.72 -20.05
CA PRO A 114 11.73 -30.41 -19.56
C PRO A 114 12.36 -29.56 -20.68
N LEU A 115 12.02 -28.27 -20.72
CA LEU A 115 12.75 -27.32 -21.56
C LEU A 115 14.07 -26.97 -20.86
N VAL A 116 15.19 -27.22 -21.53
CA VAL A 116 16.53 -26.87 -21.05
C VAL A 116 17.15 -25.85 -21.99
N VAL A 117 17.56 -24.71 -21.45
CA VAL A 117 18.26 -23.63 -22.16
C VAL A 117 19.69 -23.58 -21.61
N PRO A 118 20.65 -24.29 -22.22
CA PRO A 118 22.05 -24.22 -21.81
C PRO A 118 22.67 -22.85 -22.11
N PRO A 119 23.84 -22.52 -21.54
CA PRO A 119 24.53 -21.25 -21.80
C PRO A 119 24.77 -20.96 -23.27
N ARG A 120 25.06 -22.01 -24.05
CA ARG A 120 25.30 -21.92 -25.49
C ARG A 120 24.15 -22.53 -26.27
N ALA A 121 22.92 -22.28 -25.80
CA ALA A 121 21.71 -22.69 -26.49
C ALA A 121 21.67 -22.10 -27.91
N ASP A 122 21.36 -22.97 -28.87
CA ASP A 122 21.10 -22.57 -30.25
C ASP A 122 19.84 -21.69 -30.35
N ASP A 123 19.65 -21.10 -31.52
CA ASP A 123 18.51 -20.23 -31.79
C ASP A 123 17.16 -20.96 -31.70
N ALA A 124 17.11 -22.28 -31.92
CA ALA A 124 15.89 -23.05 -31.85
C ALA A 124 15.40 -23.21 -30.40
N VAL A 125 16.32 -23.53 -29.48
CA VAL A 125 16.04 -23.65 -28.04
C VAL A 125 15.66 -22.29 -27.45
N VAL A 126 16.39 -21.22 -27.81
CA VAL A 126 16.03 -19.86 -27.36
C VAL A 126 14.66 -19.45 -27.90
N ARG A 127 14.38 -19.69 -29.19
CA ARG A 127 13.05 -19.41 -29.78
C ARG A 127 11.95 -20.19 -29.07
N ARG A 128 12.17 -21.47 -28.76
CA ARG A 128 11.21 -22.28 -27.98
C ARG A 128 10.98 -21.67 -26.59
N SER A 129 12.01 -21.21 -25.90
CA SER A 129 11.86 -20.55 -24.59
C SER A 129 11.04 -19.25 -24.67
N MET A 130 11.26 -18.44 -25.72
CA MET A 130 10.50 -17.21 -25.96
C MET A 130 9.03 -17.51 -26.29
N GLU A 131 8.77 -18.55 -27.06
CA GLU A 131 7.41 -18.96 -27.41
C GLU A 131 6.62 -19.40 -26.17
N LEU A 132 7.23 -20.18 -25.27
CA LEU A 132 6.58 -20.53 -23.99
C LEU A 132 6.34 -19.30 -23.10
N ALA A 133 7.27 -18.34 -23.09
CA ALA A 133 7.07 -17.09 -22.37
C ALA A 133 5.89 -16.27 -22.96
N ARG A 134 5.77 -16.23 -24.29
CA ARG A 134 4.67 -15.59 -25.01
C ARG A 134 3.33 -16.24 -24.71
N ILE A 135 3.26 -17.58 -24.69
CA ILE A 135 2.05 -18.32 -24.31
C ILE A 135 1.65 -17.96 -22.87
N ALA A 136 2.60 -17.98 -21.93
CA ALA A 136 2.33 -17.63 -20.54
C ALA A 136 1.87 -16.17 -20.36
N GLU A 137 2.46 -15.23 -21.12
CA GLU A 137 2.05 -13.82 -21.16
C GLU A 137 0.62 -13.67 -21.72
N GLN A 138 0.32 -14.35 -22.83
CA GLN A 138 -0.99 -14.34 -23.46
C GLN A 138 -2.07 -14.92 -22.55
N GLU A 139 -1.79 -16.04 -21.87
CA GLU A 139 -2.72 -16.63 -20.91
C GLU A 139 -3.01 -15.67 -19.74
N ALA A 140 -1.95 -15.05 -19.20
CA ALA A 140 -2.10 -14.05 -18.13
C ALA A 140 -2.91 -12.83 -18.59
N HIS A 141 -2.71 -12.37 -19.83
CA HIS A 141 -3.49 -11.29 -20.43
C HIS A 141 -4.96 -11.71 -20.62
N THR A 142 -5.21 -12.86 -21.23
CA THR A 142 -6.57 -13.41 -21.45
C THR A 142 -7.33 -13.58 -20.14
N LEU A 143 -6.70 -14.13 -19.10
CA LEU A 143 -7.30 -14.25 -17.77
C LEU A 143 -7.61 -12.88 -17.17
N SER A 144 -6.67 -11.93 -17.27
CA SER A 144 -6.87 -10.55 -16.81
C SER A 144 -8.07 -9.89 -17.49
N THR A 145 -8.17 -10.04 -18.81
CA THR A 145 -9.27 -9.49 -19.62
C THR A 145 -10.59 -10.17 -19.25
N ARG A 146 -10.62 -11.50 -19.12
CA ARG A 146 -11.80 -12.25 -18.68
C ARG A 146 -12.29 -11.81 -17.30
N LEU A 147 -11.41 -11.68 -16.32
CA LEU A 147 -11.76 -11.20 -14.97
C LEU A 147 -12.25 -9.75 -15.00
N THR A 148 -11.61 -8.89 -15.79
CA THR A 148 -12.02 -7.48 -15.94
C THR A 148 -13.40 -7.38 -16.56
N ASN A 149 -13.66 -8.14 -17.64
CA ASN A 149 -14.94 -8.20 -18.32
C ASN A 149 -16.03 -8.80 -17.43
N SER A 150 -15.72 -9.86 -16.67
CA SER A 150 -16.63 -10.44 -15.68
C SER A 150 -17.01 -9.41 -14.62
N HIS A 151 -16.03 -8.70 -14.04
CA HIS A 151 -16.31 -7.62 -13.10
C HIS A 151 -17.09 -6.47 -13.73
N ALA A 152 -16.86 -6.15 -15.01
CA ALA A 152 -17.63 -5.14 -15.74
C ALA A 152 -19.09 -5.56 -15.91
N ALA A 153 -19.33 -6.79 -16.34
CA ALA A 153 -20.67 -7.35 -16.46
C ALA A 153 -21.40 -7.34 -15.09
N LEU A 154 -20.74 -7.81 -14.03
CA LEU A 154 -21.30 -7.77 -12.67
C LEU A 154 -21.64 -6.35 -12.20
N ARG A 155 -20.85 -5.34 -12.59
CA ARG A 155 -21.14 -3.94 -12.27
C ARG A 155 -22.42 -3.45 -12.95
N MET A 156 -22.62 -3.80 -14.22
CA MET A 156 -23.80 -3.38 -14.99
C MET A 156 -25.10 -3.99 -14.45
N ILE A 157 -25.04 -5.21 -13.93
CA ILE A 157 -26.20 -5.92 -13.37
C ILE A 157 -26.36 -5.74 -11.86
N GLY A 158 -25.67 -4.77 -11.24
CA GLY A 158 -25.83 -4.47 -9.80
C GLY A 158 -25.29 -5.55 -8.85
N ARG A 159 -24.51 -6.52 -9.33
CA ARG A 159 -23.97 -7.60 -8.50
C ARG A 159 -22.64 -7.23 -7.84
N TYR A 160 -22.49 -7.71 -6.60
CA TYR A 160 -21.30 -7.60 -5.80
C TYR A 160 -20.25 -8.64 -6.22
N GLY A 161 -19.24 -8.18 -6.96
CA GLY A 161 -18.09 -8.98 -7.40
C GLY A 161 -16.92 -9.08 -6.41
N GLY A 162 -17.09 -8.66 -5.16
CA GLY A 162 -16.02 -8.65 -4.15
C GLY A 162 -15.39 -7.27 -3.89
N GLY A 163 -14.43 -7.24 -2.96
CA GLY A 163 -13.75 -6.02 -2.51
C GLY A 163 -14.15 -5.58 -1.10
N LEU A 164 -13.97 -4.29 -0.80
CA LEU A 164 -14.43 -3.69 0.44
C LEU A 164 -15.91 -3.31 0.29
N VAL A 165 -16.76 -3.73 1.24
CA VAL A 165 -18.16 -3.29 1.29
C VAL A 165 -18.22 -1.84 1.76
N PRO A 166 -18.97 -0.95 1.09
CA PRO A 166 -19.20 0.42 1.56
C PRO A 166 -19.76 0.45 2.98
N PHE A 167 -19.33 1.43 3.78
CA PHE A 167 -19.82 1.58 5.15
C PHE A 167 -21.33 1.83 5.17
N GLY A 168 -22.03 1.22 6.13
CA GLY A 168 -23.49 1.20 6.19
C GLY A 168 -24.14 -0.02 5.52
N TYR A 169 -23.37 -0.83 4.79
CA TYR A 169 -23.87 -2.02 4.10
C TYR A 169 -23.18 -3.30 4.58
N ARG A 170 -23.85 -4.42 4.30
CA ARG A 170 -23.34 -5.79 4.40
C ARG A 170 -23.66 -6.57 3.13
N LYS A 171 -22.93 -7.66 2.91
CA LYS A 171 -23.17 -8.58 1.80
C LYS A 171 -24.49 -9.34 2.03
N ALA A 172 -25.33 -9.42 1.01
CA ALA A 172 -26.60 -10.16 1.03
C ALA A 172 -26.82 -10.92 -0.29
N PRO A 173 -27.61 -12.00 -0.32
CA PRO A 173 -27.96 -12.68 -1.57
C PRO A 173 -28.65 -11.73 -2.55
N HIS A 174 -28.29 -11.79 -3.82
CA HIS A 174 -28.92 -10.94 -4.83
C HIS A 174 -30.38 -11.35 -5.07
N PRO A 175 -31.33 -10.42 -5.26
CA PRO A 175 -32.75 -10.74 -5.47
C PRO A 175 -33.02 -11.68 -6.66
N SER A 176 -32.15 -11.66 -7.68
CA SER A 176 -32.25 -12.57 -8.83
C SER A 176 -31.88 -14.04 -8.52
N GLY A 177 -31.67 -14.41 -7.26
CA GLY A 177 -31.33 -15.79 -6.85
C GLY A 177 -29.90 -16.24 -7.17
N SER A 178 -29.07 -15.40 -7.79
CA SER A 178 -27.71 -15.74 -8.19
C SER A 178 -26.74 -14.61 -7.87
N GLY A 179 -25.67 -14.96 -7.15
CA GLY A 179 -24.65 -14.03 -6.70
C GLY A 179 -25.09 -13.19 -5.50
N TRP A 180 -24.44 -12.05 -5.33
CA TRP A 180 -24.54 -11.23 -4.12
C TRP A 180 -24.88 -9.78 -4.48
N CYS A 181 -25.60 -9.10 -3.60
CA CYS A 181 -25.84 -7.66 -3.59
C CYS A 181 -25.38 -7.09 -2.24
N LEU A 182 -25.73 -5.83 -2.00
CA LEU A 182 -25.57 -5.18 -0.71
C LEU A 182 -26.93 -4.90 -0.08
N ALA A 183 -27.04 -5.12 1.22
CA ALA A 183 -28.18 -4.71 2.03
C ALA A 183 -27.69 -3.79 3.17
N PRO A 184 -28.52 -2.87 3.68
CA PRO A 184 -28.18 -2.11 4.87
C PRO A 184 -27.77 -3.04 6.03
N ASP A 185 -26.65 -2.70 6.67
CA ASP A 185 -26.27 -3.27 7.96
C ASP A 185 -26.91 -2.41 9.06
N PRO A 186 -27.85 -2.93 9.88
CA PRO A 186 -28.63 -2.10 10.80
C PRO A 186 -27.77 -1.18 11.67
N ASP A 187 -26.71 -1.71 12.28
CA ASP A 187 -25.82 -0.94 13.16
C ASP A 187 -25.05 0.13 12.37
N SER A 188 -24.40 -0.27 11.28
CA SER A 188 -23.56 0.65 10.50
C SER A 188 -24.39 1.70 9.77
N ALA A 189 -25.59 1.34 9.31
CA ALA A 189 -26.53 2.25 8.66
C ALA A 189 -27.03 3.30 9.65
N ALA A 190 -27.43 2.89 10.86
CA ALA A 190 -27.82 3.81 11.93
C ALA A 190 -26.67 4.77 12.29
N LEU A 191 -25.43 4.27 12.36
CA LEU A 191 -24.25 5.10 12.58
C LEU A 191 -24.01 6.09 11.44
N VAL A 192 -24.18 5.70 10.18
CA VAL A 192 -24.07 6.61 9.03
C VAL A 192 -25.10 7.73 9.16
N LEU A 193 -26.37 7.41 9.44
CA LEU A 193 -27.42 8.41 9.60
C LEU A 193 -27.15 9.37 10.76
N ALA A 194 -26.65 8.85 11.90
CA ALA A 194 -26.23 9.68 13.02
C ALA A 194 -25.08 10.62 12.66
N ILE A 195 -24.10 10.14 11.89
CA ILE A 195 -22.99 10.96 11.38
C ILE A 195 -23.51 12.05 10.44
N VAL A 196 -24.45 11.74 9.54
CA VAL A 196 -25.06 12.74 8.65
C VAL A 196 -25.78 13.82 9.46
N SER A 197 -26.52 13.42 10.50
CA SER A 197 -27.15 14.36 11.44
C SER A 197 -26.11 15.24 12.16
N ASP A 198 -25.01 14.68 12.65
CA ASP A 198 -23.90 15.44 13.24
C ASP A 198 -23.31 16.47 12.25
N VAL A 199 -23.17 16.12 10.97
CA VAL A 199 -22.67 17.06 9.96
C VAL A 199 -23.66 18.21 9.76
N ARG A 200 -24.95 17.90 9.60
CA ARG A 200 -26.03 18.88 9.42
C ARG A 200 -26.16 19.82 10.63
N SER A 201 -25.95 19.31 11.85
CA SER A 201 -25.99 20.11 13.10
C SER A 201 -24.77 21.01 13.32
N GLY A 202 -23.79 21.02 12.41
CA GLY A 202 -22.62 21.90 12.52
C GLY A 202 -21.33 21.20 12.95
N MET A 203 -21.38 19.92 13.33
CA MET A 203 -20.20 19.23 13.85
C MET A 203 -19.11 19.09 12.78
N SER A 204 -17.88 19.44 13.13
CA SER A 204 -16.75 19.43 12.19
C SER A 204 -16.32 18.01 11.81
N LEU A 205 -15.77 17.85 10.60
CA LEU A 205 -15.14 16.58 10.16
C LEU A 205 -13.86 16.21 10.95
N ILE A 206 -13.46 17.03 11.93
CA ILE A 206 -12.37 16.74 12.85
C ILE A 206 -12.92 16.24 14.19
N SER A 207 -14.07 16.73 14.65
CA SER A 207 -14.70 16.31 15.90
C SER A 207 -15.47 15.01 15.77
N ILE A 208 -16.14 14.76 14.64
CA ILE A 208 -16.86 13.49 14.42
C ILE A 208 -15.92 12.27 14.51
N PRO A 209 -14.74 12.22 13.85
CA PRO A 209 -13.80 11.11 14.02
C PRO A 209 -13.39 10.86 15.47
N ARG A 210 -13.28 11.91 16.31
CA ARG A 210 -12.97 11.76 17.73
C ARG A 210 -14.14 11.13 18.47
N LYS A 211 -15.35 11.68 18.31
CA LYS A 211 -16.60 11.11 18.85
C LYS A 211 -16.72 9.62 18.53
N LEU A 212 -16.46 9.23 17.28
CA LEU A 212 -16.51 7.83 16.85
C LEU A 212 -15.40 6.98 17.49
N SER A 213 -14.20 7.54 17.61
CA SER A 213 -13.06 6.83 18.22
C SER A 213 -13.25 6.65 19.73
N ASP A 214 -13.74 7.66 20.43
CA ASP A 214 -14.03 7.64 21.87
C ASP A 214 -15.16 6.64 22.17
N ALA A 215 -16.13 6.51 21.27
CA ALA A 215 -17.17 5.49 21.34
C ALA A 215 -16.72 4.08 20.88
N GLY A 216 -15.44 3.90 20.51
CA GLY A 216 -14.91 2.61 20.07
C GLY A 216 -15.47 2.10 18.73
N VAL A 217 -16.08 2.97 17.91
CA VAL A 217 -16.72 2.60 16.65
C VAL A 217 -15.65 2.22 15.62
N PRO A 218 -15.69 1.00 15.04
CA PRO A 218 -14.71 0.57 14.05
C PRO A 218 -14.81 1.38 12.76
N VAL A 219 -13.69 1.61 12.09
CA VAL A 219 -13.67 2.21 10.75
C VAL A 219 -14.24 1.25 9.71
N PRO A 220 -14.62 1.70 8.50
CA PRO A 220 -15.26 0.84 7.49
C PRO A 220 -14.50 -0.45 7.17
N ARG A 221 -13.17 -0.39 7.10
CA ARG A 221 -12.31 -1.56 6.85
C ARG A 221 -12.38 -2.58 8.00
N ASP A 222 -12.34 -2.08 9.23
CA ASP A 222 -12.39 -2.93 10.42
C ASP A 222 -13.79 -3.50 10.64
N ARG A 223 -14.84 -2.70 10.43
CA ARG A 223 -16.23 -3.19 10.45
C ARG A 223 -16.45 -4.26 9.38
N HIS A 224 -15.92 -4.08 8.17
CA HIS A 224 -16.00 -5.10 7.14
C HIS A 224 -15.26 -6.38 7.53
N ALA A 225 -14.06 -6.29 8.12
CA ALA A 225 -13.35 -7.46 8.63
C ALA A 225 -14.14 -8.17 9.74
N GLN A 226 -14.69 -7.41 10.69
CA GLN A 226 -15.53 -7.90 11.78
C GLN A 226 -16.77 -8.65 11.25
N LEU A 227 -17.49 -8.08 10.29
CA LEU A 227 -18.65 -8.72 9.63
C LEU A 227 -18.30 -9.99 8.85
N GLN A 228 -17.01 -10.25 8.59
CA GLN A 228 -16.52 -11.47 7.93
C GLN A 228 -15.83 -12.41 8.92
N GLY A 229 -15.90 -12.16 10.24
CA GLY A 229 -15.23 -12.98 11.25
C GLY A 229 -13.71 -12.91 11.19
N ARG A 230 -13.14 -11.88 10.57
CA ARG A 230 -11.69 -11.68 10.42
C ARG A 230 -11.16 -10.72 11.50
N PRO A 231 -9.90 -10.85 11.92
CA PRO A 231 -9.30 -9.89 12.84
C PRO A 231 -9.31 -8.48 12.23
N MET A 232 -9.57 -7.48 13.07
CA MET A 232 -9.48 -6.07 12.70
C MET A 232 -8.01 -5.66 12.49
N GLY A 233 -7.81 -4.50 11.86
CA GLY A 233 -6.48 -3.97 11.61
C GLY A 233 -5.74 -4.69 10.47
N GLY A 234 -4.44 -4.89 10.66
CA GLY A 234 -3.52 -5.47 9.69
C GLY A 234 -2.47 -4.49 9.18
N ARG A 235 -1.68 -4.95 8.20
CA ARG A 235 -0.52 -4.21 7.72
C ARG A 235 -0.89 -3.03 6.82
N ARG A 236 -0.30 -1.86 7.08
CA ARG A 236 -0.43 -0.65 6.25
C ARG A 236 0.88 0.15 6.27
N HIS A 237 1.40 0.50 5.09
CA HIS A 237 2.68 1.22 4.94
C HIS A 237 3.83 0.56 5.72
N GLY A 238 3.93 -0.77 5.64
CA GLY A 238 4.97 -1.55 6.29
C GLY A 238 4.79 -1.79 7.80
N ARG A 239 3.78 -1.19 8.43
CA ARG A 239 3.51 -1.29 9.87
C ARG A 239 2.25 -2.09 10.16
N ASP A 240 2.26 -2.83 11.25
CA ASP A 240 1.08 -3.53 11.74
C ASP A 240 0.26 -2.66 12.70
N PHE A 241 -1.05 -2.79 12.58
CA PHE A 241 -2.02 -2.08 13.40
C PHE A 241 -3.01 -3.10 13.91
N GLU A 242 -3.27 -3.14 15.21
CA GLU A 242 -4.35 -3.96 15.78
C GLU A 242 -5.72 -3.46 15.33
N ARG A 243 -5.87 -2.13 15.17
CA ARG A 243 -7.07 -1.46 14.66
C ARG A 243 -6.70 -0.20 13.89
N PHE A 244 -7.50 0.14 12.89
CA PHE A 244 -7.39 1.41 12.19
C PHE A 244 -8.25 2.47 12.88
N ARG A 245 -7.81 3.74 12.79
CA ARG A 245 -8.46 4.88 13.44
C ARG A 245 -9.28 5.70 12.46
N TRP A 246 -10.36 6.32 12.95
CA TRP A 246 -11.11 7.30 12.18
C TRP A 246 -10.24 8.52 11.90
N THR A 247 -10.21 8.94 10.64
CA THR A 247 -9.56 10.19 10.23
C THR A 247 -10.58 11.03 9.47
N SER A 248 -10.38 12.35 9.42
CA SER A 248 -11.20 13.24 8.60
C SER A 248 -11.21 12.80 7.13
N GLY A 249 -10.10 12.24 6.63
CA GLY A 249 -10.02 11.72 5.26
C GLY A 249 -10.85 10.45 5.06
N THR A 250 -10.83 9.50 6.00
CA THR A 250 -11.67 8.30 5.96
C THR A 250 -13.14 8.69 6.00
N LEU A 251 -13.52 9.55 6.95
CA LEU A 251 -14.89 10.04 7.11
C LEU A 251 -15.37 10.78 5.86
N SER A 252 -14.55 11.68 5.32
CA SER A 252 -14.83 12.40 4.07
C SER A 252 -15.10 11.45 2.90
N LYS A 253 -14.35 10.35 2.78
CA LYS A 253 -14.56 9.37 1.71
C LYS A 253 -15.89 8.63 1.84
N VAL A 254 -16.31 8.32 3.07
CA VAL A 254 -17.61 7.70 3.34
C VAL A 254 -18.74 8.66 2.97
N LEU A 255 -18.68 9.89 3.47
CA LEU A 255 -19.78 10.87 3.32
C LEU A 255 -19.92 11.45 1.90
N ARG A 256 -18.85 11.42 1.10
CA ARG A 256 -18.88 11.86 -0.30
C ARG A 256 -19.16 10.72 -1.28
N SER A 257 -19.28 9.48 -0.82
CA SER A 257 -19.48 8.33 -1.69
C SER A 257 -20.95 8.23 -2.11
N PRO A 258 -21.27 8.20 -3.42
CA PRO A 258 -22.66 7.99 -3.87
C PRO A 258 -23.21 6.60 -3.50
N SER A 259 -22.39 5.70 -2.96
CA SER A 259 -22.85 4.43 -2.39
C SER A 259 -23.87 4.62 -1.26
N LEU A 260 -23.91 5.80 -0.61
CA LEU A 260 -24.96 6.11 0.37
C LEU A 260 -26.36 6.14 -0.25
N MET A 261 -26.47 6.44 -1.55
CA MET A 261 -27.71 6.32 -2.33
C MET A 261 -27.90 4.93 -2.94
N GLY A 262 -27.13 3.93 -2.52
CA GLY A 262 -27.20 2.56 -3.06
C GLY A 262 -26.52 2.39 -4.42
N HIS A 263 -25.88 3.44 -4.95
CA HIS A 263 -25.24 3.42 -6.26
C HIS A 263 -24.04 2.47 -6.30
N ARG A 264 -23.90 1.76 -7.40
CA ARG A 264 -22.69 1.01 -7.75
C ARG A 264 -21.59 1.99 -8.17
N ILE A 265 -20.44 1.93 -7.50
CA ILE A 265 -19.31 2.84 -7.78
C ILE A 265 -18.17 2.10 -8.51
N HIS A 266 -17.58 2.74 -9.51
CA HIS A 266 -16.33 2.32 -10.13
C HIS A 266 -15.41 3.52 -10.30
N LYS A 267 -14.14 3.40 -9.85
CA LYS A 267 -13.13 4.47 -9.92
C LYS A 267 -13.57 5.82 -9.33
N GLY A 268 -14.52 5.82 -8.38
CA GLY A 268 -15.02 7.02 -7.72
C GLY A 268 -16.31 7.59 -8.32
N GLU A 269 -16.80 7.00 -9.42
CA GLU A 269 -17.98 7.47 -10.15
C GLU A 269 -19.11 6.46 -10.08
N THR A 270 -20.35 6.96 -10.13
CA THR A 270 -21.57 6.15 -10.26
C THR A 270 -21.55 5.42 -11.60
N VAL A 271 -21.67 4.09 -11.56
CA VAL A 271 -21.90 3.28 -12.76
C VAL A 271 -23.31 3.56 -13.25
N ARG A 272 -23.45 3.91 -14.52
CA ARG A 272 -24.73 4.19 -15.16
C ARG A 272 -25.08 3.10 -16.17
N GLY A 273 -26.37 2.79 -16.28
CA GLY A 273 -26.93 1.91 -17.29
C GLY A 273 -26.87 2.51 -18.70
N LEU A 274 -27.37 1.76 -19.68
CA LEU A 274 -27.44 2.23 -21.08
C LEU A 274 -28.37 3.44 -21.24
N ASP A 275 -29.36 3.57 -20.37
CA ASP A 275 -30.33 4.65 -20.26
C ASP A 275 -29.81 5.85 -19.44
N GLY A 276 -28.58 5.79 -18.94
CA GLY A 276 -27.99 6.81 -18.07
C GLY A 276 -28.43 6.75 -16.61
N THR A 277 -29.30 5.80 -16.23
CA THR A 277 -29.77 5.66 -14.85
C THR A 277 -28.67 5.09 -13.95
N PRO A 278 -28.55 5.51 -12.68
CA PRO A 278 -27.63 4.90 -11.74
C PRO A 278 -27.90 3.41 -11.54
N VAL A 279 -26.89 2.57 -11.75
CA VAL A 279 -26.99 1.15 -11.40
C VAL A 279 -26.93 1.03 -9.89
N LEU A 280 -27.94 0.42 -9.29
CA LEU A 280 -27.99 0.16 -7.85
C LEU A 280 -27.33 -1.18 -7.51
N ILE A 281 -26.63 -1.23 -6.38
CA ILE A 281 -26.10 -2.47 -5.79
C ILE A 281 -26.80 -2.85 -4.48
N GLY A 282 -27.56 -1.92 -3.91
CA GLY A 282 -28.36 -2.14 -2.72
C GLY A 282 -29.38 -1.00 -2.50
N PRO A 283 -30.29 -1.16 -1.54
CA PRO A 283 -31.24 -0.11 -1.15
C PRO A 283 -30.51 1.17 -0.71
N PRO A 284 -31.01 2.37 -1.06
CA PRO A 284 -30.42 3.64 -0.62
C PRO A 284 -30.52 3.79 0.92
N LEU A 285 -29.46 4.35 1.53
CA LEU A 285 -29.49 4.83 2.92
C LEU A 285 -29.93 6.29 3.00
N LEU A 286 -29.70 7.06 1.94
CA LEU A 286 -30.11 8.46 1.80
C LEU A 286 -30.80 8.62 0.44
N THR A 287 -31.81 9.49 0.40
CA THR A 287 -32.38 9.93 -0.89
C THR A 287 -31.39 10.81 -1.65
N GLU A 288 -31.67 11.08 -2.93
CA GLU A 288 -30.84 11.97 -3.74
C GLU A 288 -30.82 13.39 -3.17
N GLU A 289 -31.96 13.88 -2.67
CA GLU A 289 -32.09 15.19 -2.03
C GLU A 289 -31.29 15.24 -0.72
N GLU A 290 -31.41 14.21 0.12
CA GLU A 290 -30.69 14.16 1.39
C GLU A 290 -29.17 14.11 1.20
N PHE A 291 -28.73 13.36 0.19
CA PHE A 291 -27.33 13.28 -0.19
C PHE A 291 -26.83 14.60 -0.79
N GLY A 292 -27.63 15.26 -1.61
CA GLY A 292 -27.34 16.60 -2.14
C GLY A 292 -27.10 17.62 -1.03
N VAL A 293 -28.02 17.71 -0.08
CA VAL A 293 -27.87 18.59 1.11
C VAL A 293 -26.61 18.26 1.90
N LEU A 294 -26.28 16.97 2.07
CA LEU A 294 -25.03 16.56 2.70
C LEU A 294 -23.81 17.05 1.91
N GLN A 295 -23.80 16.92 0.58
CA GLN A 295 -22.69 17.39 -0.25
C GLN A 295 -22.53 18.91 -0.15
N ASP A 296 -23.62 19.68 -0.12
CA ASP A 296 -23.58 21.13 0.02
C ASP A 296 -22.94 21.56 1.34
N HIS A 297 -23.32 20.93 2.46
CA HIS A 297 -22.68 21.17 3.76
C HIS A 297 -21.17 20.83 3.73
N LEU A 298 -20.80 19.74 3.06
CA LEU A 298 -19.40 19.32 2.94
C LEU A 298 -18.59 20.25 2.02
N GLN A 299 -19.22 20.80 0.98
CA GLN A 299 -18.62 21.69 0.00
C GLN A 299 -18.44 23.10 0.58
N ALA A 300 -19.44 23.63 1.26
CA ALA A 300 -19.38 24.93 1.95
C ALA A 300 -18.23 24.98 2.99
N ARG A 301 -17.92 23.83 3.61
CA ARG A 301 -16.80 23.69 4.56
C ARG A 301 -15.47 23.40 3.88
N SER A 302 -15.46 23.08 2.58
CA SER A 302 -14.23 22.80 1.87
C SER A 302 -13.50 24.12 1.59
N SER A 303 -12.39 24.34 2.28
CA SER A 303 -11.39 25.29 1.81
C SER A 303 -10.80 24.66 0.55
N GLY A 304 -11.27 25.08 -0.63
CA GLY A 304 -11.10 24.42 -1.93
C GLY A 304 -9.77 23.68 -2.15
N ASN A 305 -9.83 22.64 -2.99
CA ASN A 305 -8.78 21.64 -3.22
C ASN A 305 -7.46 22.27 -3.73
N ARG A 306 -6.72 22.94 -2.86
CA ARG A 306 -5.38 23.44 -3.17
C ARG A 306 -4.52 22.20 -3.26
N HIS A 307 -4.07 21.90 -4.47
CA HIS A 307 -3.02 20.93 -4.70
C HIS A 307 -1.85 21.34 -3.81
N ARG A 308 -1.69 20.65 -2.67
CA ARG A 308 -0.60 20.93 -1.75
C ARG A 308 0.66 20.50 -2.48
N ARG A 309 1.43 21.46 -2.97
CA ARG A 309 2.78 21.17 -3.46
C ARG A 309 3.51 20.41 -2.36
N PRO A 310 4.16 19.28 -2.67
CA PRO A 310 5.04 18.60 -1.74
C PRO A 310 5.97 19.66 -1.15
N THR A 311 5.91 19.83 0.17
CA THR A 311 6.75 20.83 0.82
C THR A 311 8.08 20.16 1.13
N ASN A 312 9.15 20.59 0.49
CA ASN A 312 10.54 20.18 0.80
C ASN A 312 11.08 20.93 2.02
N ALA A 313 10.22 21.26 2.99
CA ALA A 313 10.62 22.01 4.17
C ALA A 313 11.63 21.18 4.98
N LEU A 314 12.69 21.84 5.43
CA LEU A 314 13.93 21.24 5.96
C LEU A 314 13.66 20.17 7.01
N LEU A 315 12.70 20.41 7.91
CA LEU A 315 12.45 19.56 9.08
C LEU A 315 11.28 18.58 8.89
N THR A 316 10.80 18.41 7.66
CA THR A 316 9.75 17.41 7.36
C THR A 316 10.29 16.00 7.59
N ALA A 317 9.67 15.29 8.54
CA ALA A 317 10.07 13.99 9.10
C ALA A 317 11.21 14.02 10.14
N ILE A 318 11.76 15.19 10.48
CA ILE A 318 12.79 15.41 11.50
C ILE A 318 12.19 16.04 12.76
N ALA A 319 11.19 16.93 12.61
CA ALA A 319 10.51 17.58 13.72
C ALA A 319 9.41 16.68 14.34
N HIS A 320 9.44 16.56 15.66
CA HIS A 320 8.50 15.77 16.47
C HIS A 320 7.86 16.60 17.59
N CYS A 321 6.61 16.31 17.91
CA CYS A 321 5.89 16.91 19.02
C CYS A 321 6.14 16.10 20.31
N SER A 322 6.61 16.72 21.39
CA SER A 322 6.85 16.00 22.66
C SER A 322 5.57 15.42 23.24
N GLY A 323 4.44 16.13 23.11
CA GLY A 323 3.17 15.71 23.73
C GLY A 323 2.57 14.41 23.19
N CYS A 324 2.89 14.00 21.96
CA CYS A 324 2.39 12.72 21.42
C CYS A 324 3.46 11.89 20.70
N GLY A 325 4.72 12.33 20.68
CA GLY A 325 5.82 11.74 19.90
C GLY A 325 5.66 11.83 18.38
N GLY A 326 4.51 12.28 17.87
CA GLY A 326 4.21 12.28 16.45
C GLY A 326 4.94 13.36 15.66
N ARG A 327 5.11 13.12 14.35
CA ARG A 327 5.73 14.07 13.42
C ARG A 327 4.95 15.39 13.36
N MET A 328 5.70 16.47 13.24
CA MET A 328 5.20 17.82 12.94
C MET A 328 5.32 18.08 11.43
N TYR A 329 4.39 18.89 10.91
CA TYR A 329 4.32 19.20 9.49
C TYR A 329 4.35 20.71 9.27
N PHE A 330 5.08 21.12 8.24
CA PHE A 330 5.14 22.51 7.81
C PHE A 330 3.78 22.97 7.27
N ALA A 331 3.39 24.18 7.64
CA ALA A 331 2.26 24.90 7.10
C ALA A 331 2.69 26.34 6.80
N ALA A 332 2.63 26.72 5.52
CA ALA A 332 2.90 28.09 5.10
C ALA A 332 1.86 29.06 5.70
N ARG A 333 2.30 30.26 6.11
CA ARG A 333 1.42 31.36 6.49
C ARG A 333 1.31 32.37 5.35
N LYS A 334 0.08 32.77 5.00
CA LYS A 334 -0.14 33.79 3.97
C LYS A 334 0.33 35.14 4.49
N GLY A 335 1.11 35.86 3.69
CA GLY A 335 1.59 37.21 4.04
C GLY A 335 2.81 37.25 4.95
N TYR A 336 3.44 36.11 5.24
CA TYR A 336 4.67 36.03 6.03
C TYR A 336 5.75 35.24 5.27
N PRO A 337 7.04 35.59 5.42
CA PRO A 337 8.14 34.85 4.80
C PRO A 337 8.39 33.48 5.48
N HIS A 338 7.77 33.21 6.63
CA HIS A 338 7.90 31.97 7.38
C HIS A 338 6.57 31.20 7.47
N GLY A 339 6.66 29.90 7.74
CA GLY A 339 5.53 29.06 8.11
C GLY A 339 5.61 28.61 9.56
N ASP A 340 4.85 27.57 9.89
CA ASP A 340 4.96 26.85 11.18
C ASP A 340 5.17 25.36 10.94
N TYR A 341 5.99 24.74 11.78
CA TYR A 341 5.87 23.31 12.03
C TYR A 341 4.83 23.10 13.13
N ALA A 342 3.81 22.30 12.86
CA ALA A 342 2.73 22.03 13.81
C ALA A 342 2.47 20.53 13.98
N CYS A 343 2.14 20.13 15.21
CA CYS A 343 1.63 18.80 15.48
C CYS A 343 0.31 18.59 14.73
N ARG A 344 0.22 17.49 13.97
CA ARG A 344 -0.98 17.09 13.22
C ARG A 344 -1.52 15.74 13.70
N ALA A 345 -1.57 15.52 15.02
CA ALA A 345 -2.15 14.31 15.61
C ALA A 345 -3.59 14.05 15.13
N THR A 346 -4.41 15.10 15.09
CA THR A 346 -5.80 15.02 14.63
C THR A 346 -5.92 14.56 13.17
N ALA A 347 -4.97 14.92 12.31
CA ALA A 347 -4.95 14.45 10.92
C ALA A 347 -4.66 12.94 10.81
N ARG A 348 -4.01 12.36 11.82
CA ARG A 348 -3.75 10.92 11.94
C ARG A 348 -4.86 10.15 12.65
N GLY A 349 -5.90 10.83 13.15
CA GLY A 349 -6.94 10.23 13.98
C GLY A 349 -6.55 10.09 15.45
N ASP A 350 -5.54 10.85 15.91
CA ASP A 350 -5.08 10.85 17.29
C ASP A 350 -5.44 12.16 18.00
N VAL A 351 -5.59 12.09 19.33
CA VAL A 351 -5.65 13.27 20.19
C VAL A 351 -4.29 13.46 20.84
N CYS A 352 -3.67 14.62 20.65
CA CYS A 352 -2.45 14.98 21.35
C CYS A 352 -2.81 15.74 22.63
N PRO A 353 -2.34 15.32 23.82
CA PRO A 353 -2.62 16.03 25.07
C PRO A 353 -1.95 17.41 25.10
N ALA A 354 -0.78 17.54 24.46
CA ALA A 354 -0.02 18.78 24.41
C ALA A 354 0.48 19.08 22.97
N PRO A 355 -0.40 19.52 22.05
CA PRO A 355 -0.02 19.79 20.67
C PRO A 355 0.94 20.99 20.60
N ALA A 356 2.12 20.76 20.04
CA ALA A 356 3.14 21.78 19.85
C ALA A 356 3.07 22.41 18.45
N SER A 357 3.44 23.68 18.37
CA SER A 357 3.73 24.40 17.12
C SER A 357 4.91 25.35 17.34
N MET A 358 5.72 25.53 16.30
CA MET A 358 6.87 26.45 16.29
C MET A 358 7.02 27.09 14.92
N ARG A 359 7.42 28.36 14.89
CA ARG A 359 7.76 29.10 13.67
C ARG A 359 8.88 28.39 12.92
N SER A 360 8.79 28.34 11.59
CA SER A 360 9.68 27.50 10.78
C SER A 360 11.14 27.96 10.83
N ASP A 361 11.38 29.25 10.63
CA ASP A 361 12.71 29.87 10.65
C ASP A 361 13.41 29.63 11.99
N TRP A 362 12.70 29.80 13.10
CA TRP A 362 13.23 29.54 14.43
C TRP A 362 13.64 28.09 14.66
N LEU A 363 12.76 27.16 14.30
CA LEU A 363 13.02 25.74 14.48
C LEU A 363 14.15 25.28 13.57
N GLU A 364 14.19 25.79 12.33
CA GLU A 364 15.23 25.49 11.34
C GLU A 364 16.59 26.03 11.78
N SER A 365 16.68 27.30 12.17
CA SER A 365 17.93 27.90 12.67
C SER A 365 18.46 27.17 13.91
N TYR A 366 17.59 26.85 14.87
CA TYR A 366 18.00 26.07 16.05
C TYR A 366 18.53 24.69 15.66
N THR A 367 17.81 23.97 14.79
CA THR A 367 18.20 22.62 14.38
C THR A 367 19.53 22.62 13.62
N VAL A 368 19.73 23.58 12.71
CA VAL A 368 20.98 23.73 11.95
C VAL A 368 22.14 24.07 12.89
N ALA A 369 21.94 24.97 13.85
CA ALA A 369 22.97 25.32 14.83
C ALA A 369 23.39 24.11 15.68
N GLN A 370 22.43 23.37 16.23
CA GLN A 370 22.69 22.16 17.03
C GLN A 370 23.34 21.05 16.20
N TYR A 371 22.92 20.86 14.95
CA TYR A 371 23.53 19.90 14.05
C TYR A 371 25.00 20.22 13.78
N ARG A 372 25.32 21.48 13.47
CA ARG A 372 26.69 21.94 13.22
C ARG A 372 27.57 21.78 14.45
N GLU A 373 27.04 22.13 15.62
CA GLU A 373 27.75 21.99 16.89
C GLU A 373 28.10 20.52 17.19
N MET A 374 27.14 19.59 17.02
CA MET A 374 27.37 18.17 17.31
C MET A 374 28.22 17.46 16.26
N THR A 375 28.14 17.84 14.98
CA THR A 375 28.87 17.16 13.89
C THR A 375 30.17 17.86 13.48
N LYS A 376 30.42 19.07 14.00
CA LYS A 376 31.57 19.93 13.65
C LYS A 376 31.72 20.14 12.12
N THR A 377 30.61 20.15 11.39
CA THR A 377 30.59 20.37 9.93
C THR A 377 30.32 21.82 9.59
N ASP A 378 30.98 22.34 8.56
CA ASP A 378 30.71 23.67 8.00
C ASP A 378 29.90 23.62 6.68
N VAL A 379 29.76 22.42 6.10
CA VAL A 379 28.99 22.17 4.87
C VAL A 379 27.50 22.53 5.07
N PRO A 380 26.78 22.99 4.03
CA PRO A 380 25.34 23.25 4.11
C PRO A 380 24.54 22.07 4.67
N VAL A 381 23.70 22.36 5.67
CA VAL A 381 22.84 21.36 6.31
C VAL A 381 21.59 21.17 5.46
N THR A 382 21.56 20.08 4.71
CA THR A 382 20.40 19.69 3.89
C THR A 382 19.48 18.74 4.67
N ARG A 383 18.25 18.60 4.17
CA ARG A 383 17.27 17.67 4.75
C ARG A 383 17.75 16.23 4.69
N GLU A 384 18.38 15.85 3.58
CA GLU A 384 18.90 14.50 3.34
C GLU A 384 19.95 14.14 4.40
N ARG A 385 20.89 15.04 4.69
CA ARG A 385 21.90 14.85 5.74
C ARG A 385 21.28 14.73 7.13
N LEU A 386 20.27 15.54 7.44
CA LEU A 386 19.55 15.42 8.70
C LEU A 386 18.85 14.06 8.84
N LEU A 387 18.31 13.51 7.75
CA LEU A 387 17.67 12.19 7.76
C LEU A 387 18.69 11.06 7.88
N GLU A 388 19.80 11.13 7.14
CA GLU A 388 20.89 10.13 7.15
C GLU A 388 21.56 10.03 8.52
N SER A 389 21.74 11.17 9.19
CA SER A 389 22.29 11.23 10.56
C SER A 389 21.27 10.86 11.66
N GLY A 390 20.03 10.52 11.27
CA GLY A 390 18.96 10.24 12.23
C GLY A 390 18.61 11.44 13.11
N ALA A 391 18.86 12.66 12.64
CA ALA A 391 18.61 13.88 13.38
C ALA A 391 17.13 14.00 13.75
N ARG A 392 16.89 14.45 14.98
CA ARG A 392 15.56 14.60 15.54
C ARG A 392 15.50 15.86 16.39
N VAL A 393 14.55 16.73 16.06
CA VAL A 393 14.21 17.88 16.92
C VAL A 393 12.83 17.65 17.52
N THR A 394 12.72 17.79 18.84
CA THR A 394 11.46 17.63 19.57
C THR A 394 11.01 18.99 20.10
N VAL A 395 9.72 19.29 19.92
CA VAL A 395 9.12 20.57 20.29
C VAL A 395 8.04 20.35 21.35
N THR A 396 8.17 21.05 22.46
CA THR A 396 7.17 21.08 23.54
C THR A 396 6.13 22.17 23.34
N LYS A 397 4.90 21.91 23.80
CA LYS A 397 3.76 22.83 23.70
C LYS A 397 4.12 24.19 24.28
N GLY A 398 3.79 25.25 23.55
CA GLY A 398 3.98 26.63 23.99
C GLY A 398 2.81 27.15 24.80
N ARG A 399 3.00 28.33 25.41
CA ARG A 399 1.92 29.04 26.12
C ARG A 399 0.78 29.36 25.15
N CYS A 400 -0.46 29.19 25.62
CA CYS A 400 -1.65 29.63 24.91
C CYS A 400 -1.74 31.17 24.98
N GLY A 401 -2.23 31.85 23.92
CA GLY A 401 -2.52 33.30 23.96
C GLY A 401 -1.78 34.15 22.93
N GLY A 402 -2.47 35.20 22.47
CA GLY A 402 -2.30 36.06 21.26
C GLY A 402 -1.12 37.02 21.17
N GLY A 403 -0.36 37.22 22.24
CA GLY A 403 0.32 38.50 22.49
C GLY A 403 1.65 38.75 21.77
N PRO A 404 2.19 39.98 21.87
CA PRO A 404 3.45 40.41 21.25
C PRO A 404 4.69 39.61 21.72
N ALA A 405 4.63 38.95 22.87
CA ALA A 405 5.65 38.01 23.35
C ALA A 405 5.91 36.83 22.39
N ARG A 406 4.99 36.56 21.44
CA ARG A 406 5.16 35.60 20.34
C ARG A 406 6.25 35.98 19.34
N SER A 407 6.79 37.20 19.41
CA SER A 407 7.83 37.70 18.50
C SER A 407 9.23 37.63 19.10
N ALA A 408 9.34 37.37 20.41
CA ALA A 408 10.60 37.32 21.15
C ALA A 408 11.27 35.94 21.01
N GLY A 409 11.81 35.65 19.82
CA GLY A 409 12.67 34.49 19.54
C GLY A 409 12.09 33.10 19.83
N PRO A 410 12.81 32.01 19.47
CA PRO A 410 12.45 30.69 19.96
C PRO A 410 12.74 30.61 21.46
N ASP A 411 11.73 30.23 22.24
CA ASP A 411 11.93 29.70 23.58
C ASP A 411 12.62 28.32 23.48
N THR A 412 13.95 28.34 23.51
CA THR A 412 14.80 27.15 23.32
C THR A 412 14.64 26.12 24.42
N SER A 413 14.14 26.51 25.60
CA SER A 413 13.81 25.56 26.69
C SER A 413 12.75 24.54 26.28
N ARG A 414 11.97 24.84 25.23
CA ARG A 414 10.93 23.96 24.66
C ARG A 414 11.46 23.04 23.57
N LEU A 415 12.74 23.12 23.22
CA LEU A 415 13.35 22.40 22.13
C LEU A 415 14.39 21.43 22.67
N SER A 416 14.40 20.22 22.10
CA SER A 416 15.51 19.29 22.29
C SER A 416 15.95 18.73 20.95
N PHE A 417 17.25 18.52 20.79
CA PHE A 417 17.84 17.97 19.58
C PHE A 417 18.65 16.72 19.91
N ALA A 418 18.57 15.71 19.03
CA ALA A 418 19.33 14.48 19.14
C ALA A 418 19.74 13.98 17.75
N LEU A 419 20.89 13.32 17.67
CA LEU A 419 21.30 12.54 16.50
C LEU A 419 21.03 11.05 16.75
N GLY A 420 20.83 10.29 15.67
CA GLY A 420 20.75 8.85 15.78
C GLY A 420 22.10 8.31 16.25
N SER A 421 22.10 7.45 17.27
CA SER A 421 23.27 6.64 17.60
C SER A 421 23.65 5.83 16.35
N GLY A 422 24.85 6.04 15.81
CA GLY A 422 25.35 5.22 14.71
C GLY A 422 25.30 3.73 15.09
N ASN A 423 24.92 2.92 14.11
CA ASN A 423 24.78 1.45 14.09
C ASN A 423 23.52 0.83 14.72
N GLY A 424 22.79 0.13 13.85
CA GLY A 424 21.78 -0.84 14.22
C GLY A 424 20.60 -0.82 13.27
N VAL A 425 20.78 -1.43 12.10
CA VAL A 425 19.67 -1.89 11.26
C VAL A 425 18.73 -2.71 12.13
N ARG A 426 17.66 -2.11 12.64
CA ARG A 426 16.49 -2.85 13.11
C ARG A 426 15.68 -3.23 11.88
N HIS A 427 16.11 -4.30 11.23
CA HIS A 427 15.17 -5.15 10.51
C HIS A 427 14.17 -5.65 11.55
N ALA A 428 12.98 -5.04 11.58
CA ALA A 428 11.86 -5.62 12.29
C ALA A 428 11.37 -6.83 11.48
N CYS A 429 11.47 -8.02 12.09
CA CYS A 429 10.78 -9.24 11.67
C CYS A 429 9.28 -9.00 11.48
#